data_AF-A0A348TP71-F1
#
_entry.id   AF-A0A348TP71-F1
#
_cell.length_a   1.000
_cell.length_b   1.000
_cell.length_c   1.000
_cell.angle_alpha   90.00
_cell.angle_beta   90.00
_cell.angle_gamma   90.00
#
_symmetry.space_group_name_H-M   'P 1'
#
loop_
_entity.id
_entity.type
_entity.pdbx_description
1 polymer ?
#
loop_
_entity_poly.entity_id
_entity_poly.type
_entity_poly.pdbx_seq_one_letter_code
_entity_poly.pdbx_strand_id
1 'polypeptide(L)'
;MKLYKMLFAGLAVVMFANCEEPITKKECGIIVFKGADGHGLASAPTDLPFSDWNVAKQACEDLVLDGCSDWRLPTQEELNQLYLNKDKIGGFGKFNSYWSSTEVGGNSAFTVEFDNGVNAAAPTNTKSSVRAVRAF
;
A
#
# COMPACT_ATOMS: atom_id res chain seq x y z
N MET A 1 21.96 15.10 11.63
CA MET A 1 22.32 16.54 11.53
C MET A 1 22.21 16.95 10.08
N LYS A 2 21.28 17.84 9.72
CA LYS A 2 21.18 18.38 8.36
C LYS A 2 21.67 19.83 8.38
N LEU A 3 22.70 20.10 7.58
CA LEU A 3 23.38 21.39 7.49
C LEU A 3 22.60 22.28 6.49
N TYR A 4 21.95 23.33 6.97
CA TYR A 4 21.37 24.35 6.09
C TYR A 4 22.43 25.41 5.80
N LYS A 5 22.89 25.52 4.54
CA LYS A 5 23.65 26.67 4.05
C LYS A 5 22.66 27.80 3.75
N MET A 6 22.66 28.83 4.58
CA MET A 6 21.94 30.08 4.30
C MET A 6 22.82 30.97 3.41
N LEU A 7 22.32 31.34 2.23
CA LEU A 7 22.85 32.44 1.43
C LEU A 7 21.77 33.53 1.40
N PHE A 8 22.11 34.71 1.94
CA PHE A 8 21.26 35.89 1.91
C PHE A 8 21.62 36.76 0.71
N ALA A 9 20.66 37.03 -0.17
CA ALA A 9 20.62 38.21 -1.02
C ALA A 9 19.16 38.48 -1.41
N GLY A 10 18.77 39.75 -1.39
CA GLY A 10 17.38 40.19 -1.58
C GLY A 10 16.82 40.01 -2.99
N LEU A 11 15.55 40.42 -3.10
CA LEU A 11 14.61 40.28 -4.22
C LEU A 11 13.81 38.96 -4.17
N ALA A 12 12.48 39.11 -4.16
CA ALA A 12 11.49 38.08 -3.82
C ALA A 12 11.74 36.74 -4.52
N VAL A 13 12.24 35.76 -3.75
CA VAL A 13 12.18 34.35 -4.13
C VAL A 13 10.78 33.87 -3.76
N VAL A 14 9.94 33.72 -4.78
CA VAL A 14 8.73 32.90 -4.68
C VAL A 14 9.24 31.51 -4.35
N MET A 15 9.19 31.15 -3.06
CA MET A 15 9.38 29.79 -2.62
C MET A 15 8.21 29.00 -3.21
N PHE A 16 8.40 28.41 -4.39
CA PHE A 16 7.61 27.26 -4.77
C PHE A 16 7.97 26.20 -3.73
N ALA A 17 7.12 26.08 -2.71
CA ALA A 17 7.14 24.93 -1.85
C ALA A 17 6.82 23.74 -2.76
N ASN A 18 7.87 23.06 -3.26
CA ASN A 18 7.74 21.66 -3.60
C ASN A 18 7.47 20.95 -2.28
N CYS A 19 6.18 20.90 -1.92
CA CYS A 19 5.66 20.19 -0.78
C CYS A 19 5.64 18.70 -1.15
N GLU A 20 6.82 18.10 -1.29
CA GLU A 20 6.93 16.67 -1.10
C GLU A 20 6.80 16.45 0.40
N GLU A 21 5.55 16.30 0.87
CA GLU A 21 5.33 15.90 2.25
C GLU A 21 6.04 14.56 2.47
N PRO A 22 6.89 14.43 3.49
CA PRO A 22 7.39 13.12 3.89
C PRO A 22 6.17 12.23 4.17
N ILE A 23 6.25 10.95 3.82
CA ILE A 23 5.18 9.96 4.05
C ILE A 23 4.91 9.91 5.56
N THR A 24 4.01 10.77 6.00
CA THR A 24 3.58 10.89 7.39
C THR A 24 2.44 9.90 7.52
N LYS A 25 2.53 9.00 8.50
CA LYS A 25 1.41 8.18 8.95
C LYS A 25 0.21 9.13 9.14
N LYS A 26 -0.72 9.16 8.20
CA LYS A 26 -2.01 9.82 8.42
C LYS A 26 -2.90 8.78 9.04
N GLU A 27 -3.65 9.24 10.04
CA GLU A 27 -4.65 8.63 10.93
C GLU A 27 -5.20 7.23 10.65
N CYS A 28 -5.03 6.62 9.49
CA CYS A 28 -5.45 5.26 9.14
C CYS A 28 -4.55 4.56 8.11
N GLY A 29 -3.22 4.71 8.17
CA GLY A 29 -2.29 3.93 7.33
C GLY A 29 -1.12 4.71 6.71
N ILE A 30 -0.41 4.04 5.80
CA ILE A 30 0.69 4.61 5.02
C ILE A 30 0.14 5.05 3.66
N ILE A 31 0.20 6.35 3.37
CA ILE A 31 -0.26 6.88 2.08
C ILE A 31 0.67 6.38 0.96
N VAL A 32 0.10 5.64 0.01
CA VAL A 32 0.80 5.16 -1.19
C VAL A 32 0.81 6.24 -2.25
N PHE A 33 -0.35 6.85 -2.50
CA PHE A 33 -0.50 8.03 -3.35
C PHE A 33 -1.72 8.86 -2.93
N LYS A 34 -1.69 10.13 -3.32
CA LYS A 34 -2.83 11.05 -3.20
C LYS A 34 -2.90 11.93 -4.45
N GLY A 35 -4.04 11.90 -5.12
CA GLY A 35 -4.38 12.76 -6.24
C GLY A 35 -4.68 14.19 -5.81
N ALA A 36 -4.64 15.11 -6.79
CA ALA A 36 -4.94 16.52 -6.57
C ALA A 36 -6.41 16.78 -6.18
N ASP A 37 -7.30 15.86 -6.55
CA ASP A 37 -8.72 15.82 -6.19
C ASP A 37 -8.96 15.40 -4.73
N GLY A 38 -7.91 14.97 -4.03
CA GLY A 38 -7.99 14.51 -2.65
C GLY A 38 -8.09 13.00 -2.52
N HIS A 39 -8.38 12.28 -3.60
CA HIS A 39 -8.53 10.83 -3.60
C HIS A 39 -7.19 10.11 -3.54
N GLY A 40 -7.13 8.96 -2.90
CA GLY A 40 -5.87 8.24 -2.76
C GLY A 40 -5.99 6.80 -2.32
N LEU A 41 -4.82 6.18 -2.15
CA LEU A 41 -4.68 4.83 -1.63
C LEU A 41 -3.77 4.84 -0.42
N ALA A 42 -4.21 4.20 0.66
CA ALA A 42 -3.40 3.93 1.83
C ALA A 42 -3.21 2.41 1.99
N SER A 43 -2.02 2.03 2.43
CA SER A 43 -1.65 0.66 2.78
C SER A 43 -1.60 0.49 4.30
N ALA A 44 -1.97 -0.69 4.80
CA ALA A 44 -1.72 -1.04 6.19
C ALA A 44 -0.20 -1.04 6.46
N PRO A 45 0.26 -0.65 7.66
CA PRO A 45 1.69 -0.57 7.98
C PRO A 45 2.35 -1.95 8.13
N THR A 46 1.57 -2.99 8.39
CA THR A 46 2.03 -4.37 8.56
C THR A 46 1.11 -5.34 7.84
N ASP A 47 1.64 -6.53 7.51
CA ASP A 47 0.84 -7.61 6.96
C ASP A 47 -0.11 -8.22 7.98
N LEU A 48 -1.22 -8.73 7.48
CA LEU A 48 -2.14 -9.61 8.20
C LEU A 48 -1.63 -11.06 8.16
N PRO A 49 -2.21 -11.96 8.98
CA PRO A 49 -1.80 -13.36 9.01
C PRO A 49 -1.82 -14.03 7.62
N PHE A 50 -0.79 -14.83 7.36
CA PHE A 50 -0.68 -15.64 6.14
C PHE A 50 -1.82 -16.64 6.04
N SER A 51 -2.69 -16.47 5.03
CA SER A 51 -3.96 -17.17 4.95
C SER A 51 -4.36 -17.48 3.52
N ASP A 52 -5.39 -18.32 3.38
CA ASP A 52 -6.06 -18.49 2.10
C ASP A 52 -6.85 -17.23 1.71
N TRP A 53 -7.29 -17.18 0.46
CA TRP A 53 -7.83 -15.96 -0.14
C TRP A 53 -9.17 -15.54 0.47
N ASN A 54 -10.02 -16.48 0.87
CA ASN A 54 -11.30 -16.15 1.51
C ASN A 54 -11.07 -15.61 2.92
N VAL A 55 -10.18 -16.24 3.68
CA VAL A 55 -9.78 -15.74 5.00
C VAL A 55 -9.06 -14.39 4.88
N ALA A 56 -8.25 -14.18 3.83
CA ALA A 56 -7.56 -12.93 3.59
C ALA A 56 -8.53 -11.77 3.34
N LYS A 57 -9.56 -12.00 2.51
CA LYS A 57 -10.63 -11.02 2.27
C LYS A 57 -11.32 -10.63 3.58
N GLN A 58 -11.79 -11.62 4.33
CA GLN A 58 -12.47 -11.40 5.61
C GLN A 58 -11.57 -10.69 6.62
N ALA A 59 -10.31 -11.10 6.73
CA ALA A 59 -9.36 -10.48 7.66
C ALA A 59 -9.08 -9.01 7.32
N CYS A 60 -9.08 -8.64 6.03
CA CYS A 60 -8.99 -7.24 5.63
C CYS A 60 -10.27 -6.46 5.97
N GLU A 61 -11.45 -7.04 5.73
CA GLU A 61 -12.75 -6.40 6.03
C GLU A 61 -13.00 -6.22 7.53
N ASP A 62 -12.50 -7.15 8.35
CA ASP A 62 -12.59 -7.10 9.82
C ASP A 62 -11.52 -6.19 10.46
N LEU A 63 -10.53 -5.73 9.68
CA LEU A 63 -9.44 -4.92 10.19
C LEU A 63 -9.96 -3.57 10.65
N VAL A 64 -9.69 -3.23 11.91
CA VAL A 64 -9.82 -1.87 12.43
C VAL A 64 -8.43 -1.37 12.85
N LEU A 65 -7.94 -0.37 12.14
CA LEU A 65 -6.62 0.21 12.39
C LEU A 65 -6.71 1.72 12.52
N ASP A 66 -6.19 2.22 13.65
CA ASP A 66 -6.15 3.65 14.00
C ASP A 66 -7.52 4.37 13.86
N GLY A 67 -8.63 3.63 13.97
CA GLY A 67 -10.00 4.16 13.87
C GLY A 67 -10.68 4.00 12.51
N CYS A 68 -9.99 3.44 11.50
CA CYS A 68 -10.60 3.10 10.22
C CYS A 68 -10.90 1.61 10.09
N SER A 69 -12.07 1.31 9.52
CA SER A 69 -12.64 -0.03 9.37
C SER A 69 -13.08 -0.35 7.92
N ASP A 70 -12.68 0.49 6.97
CA ASP A 70 -12.97 0.39 5.53
C ASP A 70 -11.79 -0.21 4.76
N TRP A 71 -11.06 -1.09 5.44
CA TRP A 71 -9.95 -1.85 4.87
C TRP A 71 -10.48 -2.97 3.99
N ARG A 72 -9.73 -3.28 2.93
CA ARG A 72 -10.05 -4.37 2.01
C ARG A 72 -8.80 -4.99 1.42
N LEU A 73 -8.98 -6.17 0.85
CA LEU A 73 -7.95 -6.78 0.01
C LEU A 73 -7.71 -5.89 -1.23
N PRO A 74 -6.44 -5.63 -1.61
CA PRO A 74 -6.09 -4.78 -2.75
C PRO A 74 -6.45 -5.43 -4.08
N THR A 75 -6.74 -4.64 -5.09
CA THR A 75 -6.80 -5.16 -6.47
C THR A 75 -5.40 -5.49 -6.98
N GLN A 76 -5.33 -6.15 -8.13
CA GLN A 76 -4.07 -6.49 -8.77
C GLN A 76 -3.26 -5.23 -9.11
N GLU A 77 -3.95 -4.21 -9.62
CA GLU A 77 -3.37 -2.92 -9.99
C GLU A 77 -2.85 -2.19 -8.75
N GLU A 78 -3.59 -2.22 -7.64
CA GLU A 78 -3.16 -1.61 -6.39
C GLU A 78 -1.94 -2.31 -5.80
N LEU A 79 -1.88 -3.66 -5.85
CA LEU A 79 -0.67 -4.38 -5.46
C LEU A 79 0.54 -4.01 -6.32
N ASN A 80 0.36 -3.80 -7.63
CA ASN A 80 1.43 -3.30 -8.48
C ASN A 80 1.90 -1.90 -8.02
N GLN A 81 0.98 -1.02 -7.59
CA GLN A 81 1.36 0.28 -7.01
C GLN A 81 2.10 0.14 -5.67
N LEU A 82 1.66 -0.78 -4.80
CA LEU A 82 2.37 -1.09 -3.55
C LEU A 82 3.77 -1.62 -3.84
N TYR A 83 3.93 -2.51 -4.82
CA TYR A 83 5.22 -3.05 -5.24
C TYR A 83 6.18 -1.94 -5.72
N LEU A 84 5.70 -1.01 -6.55
CA LEU A 84 6.49 0.13 -7.02
C LEU A 84 6.95 1.07 -5.88
N ASN A 85 6.23 1.07 -4.76
CA ASN A 85 6.53 1.88 -3.58
C ASN A 85 7.01 1.04 -2.38
N LYS A 86 7.37 -0.24 -2.58
CA LYS A 86 7.58 -1.18 -1.48
C LYS A 86 8.65 -0.74 -0.48
N ASP A 87 9.72 -0.13 -0.96
CA ASP A 87 10.83 0.34 -0.11
C ASP A 87 10.42 1.54 0.75
N LYS A 88 9.48 2.35 0.26
CA LYS A 88 8.95 3.51 0.98
C LYS A 88 7.87 3.10 2.00
N ILE A 89 7.04 2.13 1.65
CA ILE A 89 5.97 1.62 2.52
C ILE A 89 6.55 0.76 3.65
N GLY A 90 7.46 -0.16 3.30
CA GLY A 90 8.10 -1.06 4.26
C GLY A 90 7.14 -2.03 4.97
N GLY A 91 7.68 -2.77 5.93
CA GLY A 91 6.91 -3.69 6.78
C GLY A 91 6.36 -4.92 6.05
N PHE A 92 6.79 -5.19 4.82
CA PHE A 92 6.44 -6.40 4.07
C PHE A 92 7.08 -7.64 4.69
N GLY A 93 6.29 -8.70 4.77
CA GLY A 93 6.64 -9.96 5.40
C GLY A 93 7.62 -10.78 4.58
N LYS A 94 7.96 -11.95 5.13
CA LYS A 94 8.96 -12.87 4.57
C LYS A 94 8.54 -13.49 3.23
N PHE A 95 7.24 -13.69 3.02
CA PHE A 95 6.73 -14.31 1.79
C PHE A 95 6.38 -13.23 0.77
N ASN A 96 6.88 -13.41 -0.45
CA ASN A 96 6.87 -12.36 -1.46
C ASN A 96 5.59 -12.34 -2.30
N SER A 97 4.73 -13.35 -2.23
CA SER A 97 3.47 -13.39 -3.00
C SER A 97 2.31 -12.82 -2.17
N TYR A 98 1.61 -11.82 -2.71
CA TYR A 98 0.52 -11.11 -2.04
C TYR A 98 -0.81 -11.34 -2.75
N TRP A 99 -1.86 -11.63 -1.98
CA TRP A 99 -3.21 -11.83 -2.50
C TRP A 99 -3.83 -10.54 -3.03
N SER A 100 -4.39 -10.62 -4.24
CA SER A 100 -5.27 -9.62 -4.83
C SER A 100 -6.74 -10.02 -4.70
N SER A 101 -7.65 -9.06 -4.58
CA SER A 101 -9.10 -9.25 -4.70
C SER A 101 -9.56 -9.57 -6.13
N THR A 102 -8.70 -9.36 -7.13
CA THR A 102 -9.01 -9.63 -8.55
C THR A 102 -9.07 -11.14 -8.81
N GLU A 103 -10.26 -11.63 -9.14
CA GLU A 103 -10.49 -13.03 -9.50
C GLU A 103 -10.05 -13.32 -10.95
N VAL A 104 -9.51 -14.52 -11.17
CA VAL A 104 -9.22 -15.06 -12.51
C VAL A 104 -10.41 -15.89 -13.01
N GLY A 105 -11.14 -16.52 -12.09
CA GLY A 105 -12.25 -17.42 -12.34
C GLY A 105 -11.97 -18.84 -11.82
N GLY A 106 -13.02 -19.66 -11.68
CA GLY A 106 -12.90 -21.10 -11.38
C GLY A 106 -12.07 -21.43 -10.13
N ASN A 107 -12.21 -20.65 -9.05
CA ASN A 107 -11.49 -20.77 -7.78
C ASN A 107 -10.02 -20.33 -7.82
N SER A 108 -9.68 -19.37 -8.69
CA SER A 108 -8.37 -18.73 -8.73
C SER A 108 -8.47 -17.22 -8.63
N ALA A 109 -7.48 -16.61 -7.99
CA ALA A 109 -7.31 -15.17 -7.87
C ALA A 109 -5.88 -14.77 -8.23
N PHE A 110 -5.67 -13.50 -8.55
CA PHE A 110 -4.33 -13.00 -8.81
C PHE A 110 -3.51 -12.84 -7.53
N THR A 111 -2.21 -13.04 -7.67
CA THR A 111 -1.19 -12.64 -6.71
C THR A 111 -0.13 -11.79 -7.39
N VAL A 112 0.51 -10.91 -6.63
CA VAL A 112 1.69 -10.17 -7.09
C VAL A 112 2.90 -10.58 -6.26
N GLU A 113 3.99 -10.94 -6.96
CA GLU A 113 5.28 -11.20 -6.34
C GLU A 113 6.04 -9.89 -6.08
N PHE A 114 6.41 -9.65 -4.83
CA PHE A 114 7.11 -8.43 -4.41
C PHE A 114 8.62 -8.47 -4.64
N ASP A 115 9.17 -9.59 -5.12
CA ASP A 115 10.57 -9.66 -5.56
C ASP A 115 10.77 -8.98 -6.92
N ASN A 116 9.82 -9.15 -7.83
CA ASN A 116 9.96 -8.82 -9.26
C ASN A 116 8.73 -8.14 -9.88
N GLY A 117 7.61 -8.03 -9.16
CA GLY A 117 6.36 -7.43 -9.63
C GLY A 117 5.53 -8.34 -10.55
N VAL A 118 5.86 -9.63 -10.62
CA VAL A 118 5.17 -10.58 -11.52
C VAL A 118 3.79 -10.90 -10.98
N ASN A 119 2.83 -10.90 -11.90
CA ASN A 119 1.45 -11.29 -11.65
C ASN A 119 1.26 -12.77 -11.96
N ALA A 120 0.65 -13.51 -11.03
CA ALA A 120 0.36 -14.93 -11.20
C ALA A 120 -1.07 -15.26 -10.77
N ALA A 121 -1.67 -16.27 -11.40
CA ALA A 121 -2.92 -16.84 -10.92
C ALA A 121 -2.61 -17.94 -9.90
N ALA A 122 -3.28 -17.89 -8.74
CA ALA A 122 -3.13 -18.90 -7.71
C ALA A 122 -4.49 -19.44 -7.24
N PRO A 123 -4.60 -20.73 -6.91
CA PRO A 123 -5.84 -21.30 -6.36
C PRO A 123 -6.19 -20.65 -5.03
N THR A 124 -7.46 -20.29 -4.83
CA THR A 124 -7.92 -19.53 -3.65
C THR A 124 -7.81 -20.29 -2.34
N ASN A 125 -7.55 -21.60 -2.36
CA ASN A 125 -7.32 -22.46 -1.19
C ASN A 125 -5.83 -22.57 -0.79
N THR A 126 -4.91 -21.99 -1.56
CA THR A 126 -3.50 -21.84 -1.18
C THR A 126 -3.35 -20.64 -0.27
N LYS A 127 -2.23 -20.55 0.47
CA LYS A 127 -1.96 -19.42 1.36
C LYS A 127 -0.94 -18.46 0.75
N SER A 128 -1.15 -17.16 0.91
CA SER A 128 -0.24 -16.09 0.48
C SER A 128 -0.21 -14.95 1.50
N SER A 129 0.70 -13.99 1.33
CA SER A 129 0.78 -12.78 2.17
C SER A 129 -0.43 -11.88 1.93
N VAL A 130 -0.80 -11.12 2.97
CA VAL A 130 -2.00 -10.29 2.96
C VAL A 130 -1.63 -8.89 3.45
N ARG A 131 -1.80 -7.90 2.58
CA ARG A 131 -1.66 -6.48 2.92
C ARG A 131 -2.98 -5.79 2.64
N ALA A 132 -3.63 -5.25 3.68
CA ALA A 132 -4.86 -4.49 3.49
C ALA A 132 -4.57 -3.11 2.90
N VAL A 133 -5.50 -2.61 2.08
CA VAL A 133 -5.50 -1.24 1.56
C VAL A 133 -6.86 -0.60 1.79
N ARG A 134 -6.91 0.73 1.73
CA ARG A 134 -8.14 1.51 1.73
C ARG A 134 -8.03 2.69 0.78
N ALA A 135 -9.14 3.04 0.15
CA ALA A 135 -9.26 4.26 -0.63
C ALA A 135 -9.80 5.40 0.27
N PHE A 136 -9.42 6.64 -0.03
CA PHE A 136 -9.94 7.83 0.64
C PHE A 136 -10.06 8.99 -0.35
#